data_AF-A0A2E3K8L8-F1
#
_entry.id   AF-A0A2E3K8L8-F1
#
_cell.length_a   1.000
_cell.length_b   1.000
_cell.length_c   1.000
_cell.angle_alpha   90.00
_cell.angle_beta   90.00
_cell.angle_gamma   90.00
#
_symmetry.space_group_name_H-M   'P 1'
#
loop_
_entity.id
_entity.type
_entity.pdbx_description
1 polymer ?
#
loop_
_entity_poly.entity_id
_entity_poly.type
_entity_poly.pdbx_seq_one_letter_code
_entity_poly.pdbx_strand_id
1 'polypeptide(L)'
;MREQYTSIMDSNKNPLKHLPQVQRFQLMVLLSIMWSTVFSIAIGSWFWWGELVVGHVAVAVGIILTSLTFGSAKQKTHRDHYKSKDGSTRYDDIWGG
;
A
#
# COMPACT_ATOMS: atom_id res chain seq x y z
N MET A 1 -13.35 -0.88 -16.52
CA MET A 1 -12.92 -1.34 -15.18
C MET A 1 -11.86 -0.44 -14.53
N ARG A 2 -10.73 -0.09 -15.17
CA ARG A 2 -9.71 0.79 -14.56
C ARG A 2 -10.24 2.16 -14.14
N GLU A 3 -11.08 2.80 -14.96
CA GLU A 3 -11.68 4.11 -14.67
C GLU A 3 -12.50 4.13 -13.37
N GLN A 4 -13.31 3.08 -13.14
CA GLN A 4 -14.13 2.93 -11.93
C GLN A 4 -13.26 2.70 -10.69
N TYR A 5 -12.25 1.84 -10.82
CA TYR A 5 -11.28 1.60 -9.75
C TYR A 5 -10.53 2.88 -9.38
N THR A 6 -10.05 3.63 -10.37
CA THR A 6 -9.37 4.91 -10.16
C THR A 6 -10.32 5.92 -9.52
N SER A 7 -11.60 5.99 -9.93
CA SER A 7 -12.57 6.90 -9.32
C SER A 7 -12.77 6.67 -7.81
N ILE A 8 -12.72 5.40 -7.37
CA ILE A 8 -12.94 5.02 -5.97
C ILE A 8 -11.62 5.09 -5.16
N MET A 9 -10.52 4.62 -5.73
CA MET A 9 -9.25 4.40 -5.02
C MET A 9 -8.26 5.57 -5.14
N ASP A 10 -8.39 6.42 -6.16
CA ASP A 10 -7.54 7.60 -6.33
C ASP A 10 -7.95 8.69 -5.35
N SER A 11 -7.03 9.06 -4.46
CA SER A 11 -7.28 10.08 -3.43
C SER A 11 -7.60 11.46 -4.00
N ASN A 12 -7.28 11.73 -5.27
CA ASN A 12 -7.58 12.99 -5.95
C ASN A 12 -8.94 13.03 -6.65
N LYS A 13 -9.48 11.86 -7.00
CA LYS A 13 -10.75 11.73 -7.73
C LYS A 13 -11.89 11.22 -6.85
N ASN A 14 -11.56 10.60 -5.72
CA ASN A 14 -12.54 10.10 -4.77
C ASN A 14 -13.44 11.26 -4.28
N PRO A 15 -14.77 11.11 -4.26
CA PRO A 15 -15.70 12.07 -3.66
C PRO A 15 -15.39 12.39 -2.18
N LEU A 16 -14.57 11.60 -1.50
CA LEU A 16 -14.07 11.89 -0.15
C LEU A 16 -12.84 12.81 -0.12
N LYS A 17 -12.40 13.38 -1.26
CA LYS A 17 -11.19 14.23 -1.31
C LYS A 17 -11.29 15.53 -0.52
N HIS A 18 -12.50 15.93 -0.13
CA HIS A 18 -12.70 17.17 0.64
C HIS A 18 -12.26 17.01 2.10
N LEU A 19 -12.17 15.77 2.59
CA LEU A 19 -11.85 15.46 3.98
C LEU A 19 -10.33 15.38 4.20
N PRO A 20 -9.83 15.58 5.43
CA PRO A 20 -8.43 15.32 5.78
C PRO A 20 -8.01 13.88 5.46
N GLN A 21 -6.76 13.67 5.03
CA GLN A 21 -6.26 12.38 4.54
C GLN A 21 -6.46 11.22 5.52
N VAL A 22 -6.26 11.48 6.83
CA VAL A 22 -6.45 10.49 7.89
C VAL A 22 -7.90 10.00 7.95
N GLN A 23 -8.86 10.91 7.78
CA GLN A 23 -10.28 10.61 7.86
C GLN A 23 -10.77 9.80 6.65
N ARG A 24 -10.17 10.02 5.47
CA ARG A 24 -10.44 9.21 4.27
C ARG A 24 -10.01 7.76 4.49
N PHE A 25 -8.83 7.55 5.06
CA PHE A 25 -8.33 6.22 5.37
C PHE A 25 -9.24 5.53 6.39
N GLN A 26 -9.62 6.24 7.45
CA GLN A 26 -10.54 5.70 8.47
C GLN A 26 -11.88 5.27 7.87
N LEU A 27 -12.50 6.07 7.00
CA LEU A 27 -13.76 5.72 6.36
C LEU A 27 -13.64 4.50 5.44
N MET A 28 -12.54 4.39 4.67
CA MET A 28 -12.29 3.24 3.80
C MET A 28 -12.06 1.95 4.62
N VAL A 29 -11.34 2.06 5.75
CA VAL A 29 -11.13 0.93 6.69
C VAL A 29 -12.44 0.55 7.37
N LEU A 30 -13.24 1.51 7.82
CA LEU A 30 -14.50 1.25 8.50
C LEU A 30 -15.52 0.59 7.57
N LEU A 31 -15.55 1.02 6.30
CA LEU A 31 -16.35 0.37 5.27
C LEU A 31 -15.89 -1.09 5.05
N SER A 32 -14.58 -1.34 4.99
CA SER A 32 -14.04 -2.70 4.88
C SER A 32 -14.42 -3.59 6.06
N ILE A 33 -14.32 -3.07 7.30
CA ILE A 33 -14.70 -3.81 8.52
C ILE A 33 -16.21 -4.06 8.56
N MET A 34 -17.03 -3.07 8.20
CA MET A 34 -18.49 -3.21 8.16
C MET A 34 -18.90 -4.36 7.23
N TRP A 35 -18.42 -4.35 5.99
CA TRP A 35 -18.76 -5.39 5.01
C TRP A 35 -18.20 -6.76 5.41
N SER A 36 -16.99 -6.83 5.95
CA SER A 36 -16.43 -8.08 6.48
C SER A 36 -17.28 -8.66 7.61
N THR A 37 -17.83 -7.79 8.47
CA THR A 37 -18.72 -8.17 9.58
C THR A 37 -20.07 -8.66 9.06
N VAL A 38 -20.68 -7.94 8.10
CA VAL A 38 -21.95 -8.35 7.48
C VAL A 38 -21.84 -9.71 6.80
N PHE A 39 -20.77 -9.96 6.04
CA PHE A 39 -20.56 -11.27 5.41
C PHE A 39 -20.37 -12.38 6.43
N SER A 40 -19.66 -12.11 7.52
CA SER A 40 -19.42 -13.11 8.57
C SER A 40 -20.69 -13.46 9.34
N ILE A 41 -21.56 -12.48 9.59
CA ILE A 41 -22.89 -12.69 10.18
C ILE A 41 -23.78 -13.47 9.21
N ALA A 42 -23.81 -13.09 7.93
CA ALA A 42 -24.65 -13.73 6.92
C ALA A 42 -24.33 -15.22 6.72
N ILE A 43 -23.06 -15.61 6.88
CA ILE A 43 -22.61 -17.00 6.80
C ILE A 43 -22.89 -17.78 8.10
N GLY A 44 -23.31 -17.11 9.18
CA GLY A 44 -23.57 -17.73 10.49
C GLY A 44 -22.29 -18.00 11.29
N SER A 45 -21.16 -17.42 10.89
CA SER A 45 -19.83 -17.66 11.44
C SER A 45 -19.50 -16.75 12.64
N TRP A 46 -20.49 -16.38 13.47
CA TRP A 46 -20.28 -15.44 14.58
C TRP A 46 -19.18 -15.89 15.55
N PHE A 47 -19.08 -17.19 15.83
CA PHE A 47 -18.00 -17.75 16.68
C PHE A 47 -16.60 -17.67 16.06
N TRP A 48 -16.49 -17.68 14.72
CA TRP A 48 -15.21 -17.63 13.99
C TRP A 48 -14.85 -16.24 13.47
N TRP A 49 -15.74 -15.26 13.66
CA TRP A 49 -15.53 -13.90 13.17
C TRP A 49 -14.23 -13.28 13.69
N GLY A 50 -13.91 -13.49 14.97
CA GLY A 50 -12.66 -13.02 15.57
C GLY A 50 -11.41 -13.59 14.86
N GLU A 51 -11.40 -14.90 14.59
CA GLU A 51 -10.30 -15.58 13.91
C GLU A 51 -10.13 -15.08 12.47
N LEU A 52 -11.25 -14.82 11.77
CA LEU A 52 -11.23 -14.30 10.39
C LEU A 52 -10.68 -12.88 10.31
N VAL A 53 -11.01 -12.01 11.27
CA VAL A 53 -10.45 -10.65 11.36
C VAL A 53 -8.96 -10.70 11.67
N VAL A 54 -8.55 -11.56 12.61
CA VAL A 54 -7.14 -11.80 12.93
C VAL A 54 -6.38 -12.30 11.70
N GLY A 55 -6.96 -13.23 10.94
CA GLY A 55 -6.40 -13.72 9.68
C GLY A 55 -6.19 -12.62 8.64
N HIS A 56 -7.17 -11.74 8.45
CA HIS A 56 -7.03 -10.61 7.51
C HIS A 56 -5.92 -9.63 7.93
N VAL A 57 -5.87 -9.28 9.22
CA VAL A 57 -4.80 -8.41 9.76
C VAL A 57 -3.44 -9.09 9.64
N ALA A 58 -3.35 -10.39 9.92
CA ALA A 58 -2.12 -11.17 9.78
C ALA A 58 -1.62 -11.19 8.33
N VAL A 59 -2.51 -11.34 7.35
CA VAL A 59 -2.15 -11.27 5.92
C VAL A 59 -1.65 -9.88 5.55
N ALA A 60 -2.34 -8.81 5.98
CA ALA A 60 -1.90 -7.43 5.72
C ALA A 60 -0.53 -7.14 6.34
N VAL A 61 -0.29 -7.57 7.58
CA VAL A 61 1.00 -7.47 8.26
C VAL A 61 2.08 -8.27 7.52
N GLY A 62 1.76 -9.48 7.08
CA GLY A 62 2.68 -10.31 6.29
C GLY A 62 3.12 -9.62 4.99
N ILE A 63 2.20 -8.98 4.27
CA ILE A 63 2.53 -8.20 3.06
C ILE A 63 3.43 -7.01 3.41
N ILE A 64 3.12 -6.27 4.48
CA ILE A 64 3.94 -5.14 4.92
C ILE A 64 5.35 -5.60 5.30
N LEU A 65 5.49 -6.62 6.15
CA LEU A 65 6.79 -7.17 6.54
C LEU A 65 7.58 -7.66 5.32
N THR A 66 6.91 -8.32 4.39
CA THR A 66 7.52 -8.78 3.15
C THR A 66 8.01 -7.60 2.30
N SER A 67 7.20 -6.56 2.14
CA SER A 67 7.60 -5.34 1.41
C SER A 67 8.74 -4.58 2.08
N LEU A 68 8.78 -4.53 3.42
CA LEU A 68 9.88 -3.95 4.19
C LEU A 68 11.15 -4.78 4.05
N THR A 69 11.02 -6.10 4.06
CA THR A 69 12.14 -7.04 3.88
C THR A 69 12.75 -6.88 2.48
N PHE A 70 11.92 -6.87 1.43
CA PHE A 70 12.39 -6.65 0.06
C PHE A 70 12.87 -5.21 -0.19
N GLY A 71 12.24 -4.22 0.44
CA GLY A 71 12.67 -2.82 0.40
C GLY A 71 14.01 -2.60 1.10
N SER A 72 14.25 -3.27 2.21
CA SER A 72 15.54 -3.25 2.93
C SER A 72 16.61 -4.04 2.19
N ALA A 73 16.22 -5.11 1.48
CA ALA A 73 17.10 -5.85 0.57
C ALA A 73 17.46 -5.04 -0.70
N LYS A 74 16.77 -3.92 -0.96
CA LYS A 74 17.22 -2.90 -1.90
C LYS A 74 18.40 -2.11 -1.29
N GLN A 75 19.46 -2.83 -0.97
CA GLN A 75 20.78 -2.28 -0.69
C GLN A 75 21.16 -1.36 -1.85
N LYS A 76 21.61 -0.14 -1.52
CA LYS A 76 22.24 0.76 -2.47
C LYS A 76 23.36 -0.03 -3.15
N THR A 77 23.22 -0.26 -4.45
CA THR A 77 24.25 -0.99 -5.18
C THR A 77 25.53 -0.16 -5.15
N HIS A 78 26.71 -0.77 -5.27
CA HIS A 78 28.00 -0.05 -5.33
C HIS A 78 27.97 1.12 -6.34
N ARG A 79 27.14 1.02 -7.38
CA ARG A 79 26.88 2.07 -8.38
C ARG A 79 26.23 3.35 -7.80
N ASP A 80 25.45 3.25 -6.73
CA ASP A 80 24.77 4.38 -6.07
C ASP A 80 25.72 5.20 -5.17
N HIS A 81 26.88 4.65 -4.81
CA HIS A 81 27.89 5.34 -3.99
C HIS A 81 28.75 6.33 -4.78
N TYR A 82 28.78 6.25 -6.12
CA TYR A 82 29.61 7.10 -6.99
C TYR A 82 28.77 8.03 -7.86
N LYS A 83 27.71 8.61 -7.30
CA LYS A 83 26.91 9.62 -8.00
C LYS A 83 27.65 10.96 -7.99
N SER A 84 27.91 11.51 -9.18
CA SER A 84 28.50 12.83 -9.31
C SER A 84 27.48 13.92 -8.89
N LYS A 85 27.97 15.13 -8.58
CA LYS A 85 27.17 16.23 -7.98
C LYS A 85 26.04 16.72 -8.90
N ASP A 86 26.15 16.44 -10.18
CA ASP A 86 25.24 16.68 -11.30
C ASP A 86 24.24 15.52 -11.53
N GLY A 87 24.38 14.39 -10.83
CA GLY A 87 23.47 13.25 -10.89
C GLY A 87 23.74 12.27 -12.04
N SER A 88 24.76 12.52 -12.87
CA SER A 88 25.26 11.58 -13.87
C SER A 88 26.03 10.43 -13.20
N THR A 89 26.11 9.28 -13.88
CA THR A 89 27.05 8.25 -13.45
C THR A 89 28.45 8.72 -13.81
N ARG A 90 29.43 8.56 -12.90
CA ARG A 90 30.82 9.05 -13.07
C ARG A 90 31.61 8.35 -14.20
N TYR A 91 30.94 7.62 -15.07
CA TYR A 91 31.48 6.98 -16.26
C TYR A 91 30.73 7.39 -17.54
N ASP A 92 29.64 8.17 -17.44
CA ASP A 92 28.98 8.76 -18.61
C ASP A 92 29.78 9.95 -19.16
N ASP A 93 30.58 10.60 -18.33
CA ASP A 93 31.40 11.78 -18.63
C ASP A 93 32.63 11.48 -19.51
N ILE A 94 33.02 10.22 -19.66
CA ILE A 94 34.20 9.79 -20.42
C ILE A 94 33.92 9.39 -21.87
N TRP A 95 32.65 9.17 -22.28
CA TRP A 95 32.32 8.61 -23.60
C TRP A 95 31.47 9.49 -24.53
N GLY A 96 31.16 10.74 -24.15
CA GLY A 96 30.68 11.74 -25.10
C GLY A 96 29.48 12.54 -24.61
N GLY A 97 29.72 13.84 -24.43
CA GLY A 97 28.69 14.87 -24.51
C GLY A 97 28.38 15.24 -25.96
#